data_AF-A0A2T2WJ72-F1
#
_entry.id   AF-A0A2T2WJ72-F1
#
_cell.length_a   1.000
_cell.length_b   1.000
_cell.length_c   1.000
_cell.angle_alpha   90.00
_cell.angle_beta   90.00
_cell.angle_gamma   90.00
#
_symmetry.space_group_name_H-M   'P 1'
#
loop_
_entity.id
_entity.type
_entity.pdbx_description
1 polymer ?
#
loop_
_entity_poly.entity_id
_entity_poly.type
_entity_poly.pdbx_seq_one_letter_code
_entity_poly.pdbx_strand_id
1 'polypeptide(L)'
;MTFPIPVALLSAGVMAMGMTHGFADGSAASMTLALTFGVNRLYLVGTQEAPLWLRRCRLRWRPVTVVWQRLDQLPGHWWAGQCGRDLVVLGQGIRPPLTMQKSGTSWRALLPSGRQSVRVVLPDGARYEVRPVAPSIRAMGPL
;
A
#
# COMPACT_ATOMS: atom_id res chain seq x y z
N MET A 1 27.89 -24.06 -42.09
CA MET A 1 28.42 -22.68 -42.15
C MET A 1 27.87 -21.98 -40.91
N THR A 2 28.43 -22.07 -39.69
CA THR A 2 29.72 -21.53 -39.17
C THR A 2 29.94 -20.08 -39.64
N PHE A 3 30.07 -19.01 -38.82
CA PHE A 3 30.42 -18.75 -37.41
C PHE A 3 29.93 -17.30 -37.02
N PRO A 4 30.17 -16.73 -35.81
CA PRO A 4 29.34 -15.72 -35.12
C PRO A 4 30.02 -14.33 -34.90
N ILE A 5 29.21 -13.36 -34.41
CA ILE A 5 29.43 -12.21 -33.47
C ILE A 5 30.80 -11.47 -33.43
N PRO A 6 30.81 -10.11 -33.32
CA PRO A 6 31.35 -9.44 -32.13
C PRO A 6 30.43 -8.29 -31.63
N VAL A 7 29.88 -8.34 -30.42
CA VAL A 7 30.33 -7.63 -29.19
C VAL A 7 31.28 -6.46 -29.45
N ALA A 8 30.78 -5.24 -29.23
CA ALA A 8 31.59 -4.08 -28.91
C ALA A 8 31.33 -3.67 -27.45
N LEU A 9 32.27 -4.04 -26.58
CA LEU A 9 32.53 -3.34 -25.31
C LEU A 9 33.21 -2.01 -25.66
N LEU A 10 32.75 -0.90 -25.11
CA LEU A 10 33.58 0.29 -24.93
C LEU A 10 33.36 0.82 -23.51
N SER A 11 34.45 0.70 -22.75
CA SER A 11 34.60 1.13 -21.37
C SER A 11 35.11 2.57 -21.31
N ALA A 12 34.70 3.24 -20.24
CA ALA A 12 35.39 4.30 -19.52
C ALA A 12 35.52 5.69 -20.17
N GLY A 13 34.85 6.64 -19.51
CA GLY A 13 35.14 8.07 -19.55
C GLY A 13 34.60 8.72 -18.29
N VAL A 14 35.28 8.51 -17.16
CA VAL A 14 35.06 9.26 -15.92
C VAL A 14 35.55 10.69 -16.15
N MET A 15 34.66 11.66 -16.01
CA MET A 15 35.04 12.99 -15.53
C MET A 15 34.04 13.44 -14.48
N ALA A 16 34.54 13.50 -13.25
CA ALA A 16 33.91 14.15 -12.14
C ALA A 16 33.93 15.66 -12.38
N MET A 17 32.76 16.30 -12.30
CA MET A 17 32.66 17.69 -11.91
C MET A 17 31.59 17.78 -10.84
N GLY A 18 32.06 18.07 -9.63
CA GLY A 18 31.20 18.36 -8.50
C GLY A 18 30.34 19.57 -8.79
N MET A 19 29.05 19.43 -8.53
CA MET A 19 28.23 20.53 -8.05
C MET A 19 27.51 20.03 -6.81
N THR A 20 28.12 20.36 -5.67
CA THR A 20 27.45 20.48 -4.38
C THR A 20 26.33 21.52 -4.51
N HIS A 21 25.12 21.06 -4.77
CA HIS A 21 23.91 21.76 -4.38
C HIS A 21 23.22 20.91 -3.32
N GLY A 22 23.17 21.46 -2.10
CA GLY A 22 22.55 20.83 -0.95
C GLY A 22 21.09 20.48 -1.23
N PHE A 23 20.77 19.20 -1.15
CA PHE A 23 19.45 18.76 -0.74
C PHE A 23 19.51 18.53 0.77
N ALA A 24 19.00 19.52 1.49
CA ALA A 24 18.70 19.42 2.91
C ALA A 24 17.63 18.35 3.14
N ASP A 25 17.75 17.66 4.27
CA ASP A 25 16.83 16.69 4.88
C ASP A 25 16.56 15.38 4.13
N GLY A 26 17.57 14.50 4.17
CA GLY A 26 17.40 13.06 4.10
C GLY A 26 16.67 12.51 5.32
N SER A 27 15.37 12.80 5.45
CA SER A 27 14.48 12.06 6.34
C SER A 27 14.48 10.61 5.86
N ALA A 28 15.25 9.74 6.51
CA ALA A 28 15.22 8.32 6.23
C ALA A 28 13.77 7.85 6.40
N ALA A 29 13.12 7.48 5.30
CA ALA A 29 11.73 7.04 5.32
C ALA A 29 11.59 5.90 6.35
N SER A 30 10.86 6.17 7.44
CA SER A 30 10.71 5.21 8.51
C SER A 30 9.83 4.07 8.03
N MET A 31 10.32 2.84 8.14
CA MET A 31 9.55 1.65 7.81
C MET A 31 9.04 0.99 9.10
N THR A 32 7.72 0.95 9.25
CA THR A 32 7.08 0.33 10.43
C THR A 32 6.31 -0.91 10.01
N LEU A 33 6.60 -2.07 10.62
CA LEU A 33 5.83 -3.29 10.39
C LEU A 33 4.40 -3.10 10.90
N ALA A 34 3.42 -3.09 9.99
CA ALA A 34 2.03 -2.81 10.30
C ALA A 34 1.19 -4.08 10.45
N LEU A 35 1.47 -5.11 9.64
CA LEU A 35 0.69 -6.33 9.63
C LEU A 35 1.53 -7.52 9.15
N THR A 36 1.32 -8.68 9.77
CA THR A 36 1.90 -9.97 9.33
C THR A 36 0.79 -11.00 9.26
N PHE A 37 0.73 -11.77 8.17
CA PHE A 37 -0.18 -12.90 8.05
C PHE A 37 0.34 -13.95 7.06
N GLY A 38 0.34 -15.22 7.48
CA GLY A 38 0.89 -16.31 6.67
C GLY A 38 2.31 -16.00 6.21
N VAL A 39 2.52 -15.98 4.90
CA VAL A 39 3.81 -15.66 4.26
C VAL A 39 3.95 -14.17 3.88
N ASN A 40 3.06 -13.30 4.34
CA ASN A 40 3.04 -11.87 3.99
C ASN A 40 3.46 -10.99 5.17
N ARG A 41 4.18 -9.91 4.86
CA ARG A 41 4.52 -8.81 5.77
C ARG A 41 4.23 -7.50 5.08
N LEU A 42 3.62 -6.57 5.81
CA LEU A 42 3.23 -5.28 5.28
C LEU A 42 3.79 -4.18 6.17
N TYR A 43 4.40 -3.20 5.53
CA TYR A 43 5.08 -2.10 6.17
C TYR A 43 4.43 -0.78 5.76
N LEU A 44 4.20 0.09 6.72
CA LEU A 44 3.98 1.51 6.46
C LEU A 44 5.34 2.15 6.17
N VAL A 45 5.41 2.97 5.14
CA VAL A 45 6.62 3.67 4.71
C VAL A 45 6.37 5.16 4.85
N GLY A 46 7.02 5.80 5.82
CA GLY A 46 6.75 7.18 6.17
C GLY A 46 5.26 7.45 6.44
N THR A 47 4.84 8.70 6.21
CA THR A 47 3.46 9.15 6.40
C THR A 47 2.70 9.35 5.08
N GLN A 48 3.42 9.60 3.99
CA GLN A 48 2.82 9.96 2.69
C GLN A 48 3.05 8.90 1.60
N GLU A 49 3.91 7.92 1.85
CA GLU A 49 4.26 6.93 0.83
C GLU A 49 3.32 5.72 0.88
N ALA A 50 3.17 5.08 -0.27
CA ALA A 50 2.38 3.86 -0.37
C ALA A 50 3.03 2.74 0.46
N PRO A 51 2.24 1.91 1.16
CA PRO A 51 2.79 0.82 1.96
C PRO A 51 3.57 -0.21 1.11
N LEU A 52 4.50 -0.91 1.75
CA LEU A 52 5.23 -2.00 1.13
C LEU A 52 4.60 -3.35 1.52
N TRP A 53 4.18 -4.12 0.53
CA TRP A 53 3.75 -5.52 0.71
C TRP A 53 4.86 -6.47 0.29
N LEU A 54 5.37 -7.25 1.24
CA LEU A 54 6.34 -8.31 0.99
C LEU A 54 5.71 -9.68 1.17
N ARG A 55 6.03 -10.60 0.27
CA ARG A 55 5.66 -12.02 0.36
C ARG A 55 6.91 -12.89 0.40
N ARG A 56 6.93 -13.87 1.29
CA ARG A 56 8.01 -14.86 1.39
C ARG A 56 7.85 -15.89 0.27
N CYS A 57 8.88 -16.02 -0.56
CA CYS A 57 8.98 -17.06 -1.58
C CYS A 57 10.27 -17.86 -1.32
N ARG A 58 10.12 -19.12 -0.88
CA ARG A 58 11.21 -19.94 -0.35
C ARG A 58 11.90 -19.24 0.84
N LEU A 59 13.16 -18.83 0.66
CA LEU A 59 13.98 -18.19 1.69
C LEU A 59 14.12 -16.67 1.51
N ARG A 60 13.49 -16.05 0.51
CA ARG A 60 13.61 -14.61 0.23
C ARG A 60 12.27 -13.90 0.30
N TRP A 61 12.28 -12.68 0.81
CA TRP A 61 11.16 -11.76 0.73
C TRP A 61 11.16 -11.05 -0.61
N ARG A 62 10.01 -10.97 -1.26
CA ARG A 62 9.84 -10.27 -2.54
C ARG A 62 8.70 -9.26 -2.45
N PRO A 63 8.87 -8.06 -3.06
CA PRO A 63 7.77 -7.12 -3.15
C PRO A 63 6.63 -7.70 -3.98
N VAL A 64 5.41 -7.39 -3.57
CA VAL A 64 4.17 -7.71 -4.28
C VAL A 64 3.65 -6.43 -4.90
N THR A 65 3.36 -6.46 -6.20
CA THR A 65 2.71 -5.34 -6.87
C THR A 65 1.27 -5.23 -6.39
N VAL A 66 0.95 -4.11 -5.75
CA VAL A 66 -0.37 -3.81 -5.19
C VAL A 66 -0.73 -2.39 -5.58
N VAL A 67 -1.95 -2.20 -6.08
CA VAL A 67 -2.50 -0.86 -6.27
C VAL A 67 -3.01 -0.39 -4.92
N TRP A 68 -2.31 0.59 -4.36
CA TRP A 68 -2.69 1.21 -3.10
C TRP A 68 -3.65 2.37 -3.33
N GLN A 69 -4.73 2.39 -2.56
CA GLN A 69 -5.66 3.50 -2.48
C GLN A 69 -5.50 4.18 -1.13
N ARG A 70 -5.22 5.47 -1.13
CA ARG A 70 -5.20 6.27 0.08
C ARG A 70 -6.64 6.56 0.55
N LEU A 71 -6.86 6.52 1.85
CA LEU A 71 -8.16 6.80 2.47
C LEU A 71 -8.15 8.21 3.10
N ASP A 72 -8.13 9.24 2.26
CA ASP A 72 -7.92 10.65 2.68
C ASP A 72 -8.99 11.24 3.60
N GLN A 73 -10.16 10.61 3.64
CA GLN A 73 -11.28 11.02 4.50
C GLN A 73 -11.15 10.51 5.95
N LEU A 74 -10.08 9.76 6.26
CA LEU A 74 -9.82 9.25 7.60
C LEU A 74 -8.80 10.11 8.35
N PRO A 75 -8.97 10.29 9.68
CA PRO A 75 -7.92 10.90 10.48
C PRO A 75 -6.67 10.01 10.46
N GLY A 76 -5.51 10.64 10.21
CA GLY A 76 -4.22 9.96 10.14
C GLY A 76 -3.88 9.42 8.75
N HIS A 77 -3.06 8.37 8.72
CA HIS A 77 -2.49 7.81 7.48
C HIS A 77 -3.03 6.40 7.26
N TRP A 78 -4.04 6.29 6.40
CA TRP A 78 -4.70 5.03 6.10
C TRP A 78 -4.68 4.70 4.61
N TRP A 79 -4.44 3.44 4.32
CA TRP A 79 -4.31 2.89 2.97
C TRP A 79 -5.13 1.61 2.85
N ALA A 80 -5.74 1.39 1.70
CA ALA A 80 -6.33 0.12 1.31
C ALA A 80 -5.52 -0.47 0.15
N GLY A 81 -5.24 -1.77 0.21
CA GLY A 81 -4.54 -2.48 -0.86
C GLY A 81 -5.10 -3.87 -1.02
N GLN A 82 -5.06 -4.40 -2.23
CA GLN A 82 -5.58 -5.72 -2.54
C GLN A 82 -4.57 -6.54 -3.33
N CYS A 83 -4.38 -7.81 -2.95
CA CYS A 83 -3.64 -8.81 -3.71
C CYS A 83 -4.46 -10.10 -3.78
N GLY A 84 -5.02 -10.40 -4.96
CA GLY A 84 -5.94 -11.53 -5.11
C GLY A 84 -7.15 -11.38 -4.18
N ARG A 85 -7.35 -12.33 -3.27
CA ARG A 85 -8.46 -12.32 -2.29
C ARG A 85 -8.12 -11.60 -0.99
N ASP A 86 -6.87 -11.19 -0.80
CA ASP A 86 -6.47 -10.48 0.42
C ASP A 86 -6.67 -8.99 0.21
N LEU A 87 -7.63 -8.42 0.93
CA LEU A 87 -7.77 -6.98 1.10
C LEU A 87 -7.16 -6.59 2.44
N VAL A 88 -6.35 -5.56 2.46
CA VAL A 88 -5.74 -5.02 3.67
C VAL A 88 -6.10 -3.56 3.82
N VAL A 89 -6.37 -3.15 5.05
CA VAL A 89 -6.49 -1.75 5.43
C VAL A 89 -5.39 -1.46 6.44
N LEU A 90 -4.41 -0.68 6.02
CA LEU A 90 -3.21 -0.38 6.77
C LEU A 90 -3.24 1.05 7.30
N GLY A 91 -2.73 1.24 8.50
CA GLY A 91 -2.64 2.53 9.15
C GLY A 91 -2.39 2.38 10.64
N GLN A 92 -2.23 3.52 11.30
CA GLN A 92 -2.02 3.62 12.75
C GLN A 92 -3.17 4.40 13.39
N GLY A 93 -3.50 4.04 14.63
CA GLY A 93 -4.55 4.70 15.41
C GLY A 93 -5.91 4.01 15.33
N ILE A 94 -6.96 4.79 15.57
CA ILE A 94 -8.35 4.34 15.58
C ILE A 94 -8.91 4.45 14.17
N ARG A 95 -9.28 3.30 13.61
CA ARG A 95 -9.98 3.20 12.34
C ARG A 95 -11.48 3.38 12.58
N PRO A 96 -12.15 4.33 11.90
CA PRO A 96 -13.61 4.39 11.93
C PRO A 96 -14.22 3.23 11.13
N PRO A 97 -15.55 3.03 11.19
CA PRO A 97 -16.20 2.04 10.34
C PRO A 97 -16.01 2.37 8.86
N LEU A 98 -15.75 1.33 8.07
CA LEU A 98 -15.51 1.41 6.64
C LEU A 98 -16.56 0.59 5.89
N THR A 99 -16.97 1.06 4.71
CA THR A 99 -17.75 0.26 3.77
C THR A 99 -16.84 -0.27 2.69
N MET A 100 -16.93 -1.56 2.44
CA MET A 100 -16.31 -2.22 1.31
C MET A 100 -17.36 -2.47 0.25
N GLN A 101 -17.03 -2.17 -1.02
CA GLN A 101 -17.92 -2.41 -2.15
C GLN A 101 -17.14 -3.06 -3.28
N LYS A 102 -17.72 -4.07 -3.91
CA LYS A 102 -17.21 -4.58 -5.18
C LYS A 102 -17.46 -3.53 -6.25
N SER A 103 -16.47 -3.22 -7.09
CA SER A 103 -16.69 -2.33 -8.24
C SER A 103 -17.61 -3.05 -9.25
N GLY A 104 -18.92 -2.74 -9.24
CA GLY A 104 -19.96 -3.43 -10.01
C GLY A 104 -21.05 -4.12 -9.17
N THR A 105 -21.68 -5.18 -9.69
CA THR A 105 -23.03 -5.61 -9.28
C THR A 105 -23.06 -6.91 -8.45
N SER A 106 -23.02 -6.99 -7.14
CA SER A 106 -22.89 -6.03 -6.05
C SER A 106 -22.53 -6.88 -4.83
N TRP A 107 -21.45 -6.54 -4.14
CA TRP A 107 -21.18 -7.07 -2.81
C TRP A 107 -20.78 -5.88 -1.94
N ARG A 108 -21.39 -5.79 -0.76
CA ARG A 108 -21.12 -4.72 0.21
C ARG A 108 -20.94 -5.34 1.57
N ALA A 109 -19.92 -4.90 2.30
CA ALA A 109 -19.74 -5.27 3.69
C ALA A 109 -19.33 -4.05 4.51
N LEU A 110 -19.68 -4.07 5.78
CA LEU A 110 -19.17 -3.13 6.77
C LEU A 110 -17.96 -3.76 7.45
N LEU A 111 -16.83 -3.07 7.36
CA LEU A 111 -15.66 -3.34 8.17
C LEU A 111 -15.79 -2.48 9.43
N PRO A 112 -15.99 -3.08 10.62
CA PRO A 112 -16.20 -2.31 11.84
C PRO A 112 -14.97 -1.48 12.20
N SER A 113 -15.22 -0.48 13.03
CA SER A 113 -14.16 0.29 13.68
C SER A 113 -13.22 -0.64 14.44
N GLY A 114 -11.96 -0.24 14.54
CA GLY A 114 -10.98 -1.01 15.28
C GLY A 114 -9.70 -0.22 15.50
N ARG A 115 -8.76 -0.83 16.23
CA ARG A 115 -7.41 -0.28 16.36
C ARG A 115 -6.51 -0.95 15.34
N GLN A 116 -5.58 -0.17 14.78
CA GLN A 116 -4.50 -0.67 13.91
C GLN A 116 -4.97 -1.27 12.58
N SER A 117 -4.01 -1.84 11.86
CA SER A 117 -4.18 -2.44 10.53
C SER A 117 -4.98 -3.75 10.57
N VAL A 118 -5.65 -4.09 9.48
CA VAL A 118 -6.49 -5.31 9.39
C VAL A 118 -6.38 -5.96 8.01
N ARG A 119 -6.58 -7.29 7.99
CA ARG A 119 -6.76 -8.09 6.79
C ARG A 119 -8.20 -8.58 6.71
N VAL A 120 -8.76 -8.55 5.52
CA VAL A 120 -10.04 -9.15 5.16
C VAL A 120 -9.80 -10.14 4.02
N VAL A 121 -10.32 -11.36 4.17
CA VAL A 121 -10.31 -12.35 3.08
C VAL A 121 -11.62 -12.22 2.30
N LEU A 122 -11.49 -11.80 1.05
CA LEU A 122 -12.61 -11.56 0.15
C LEU A 122 -13.17 -12.87 -0.43
N PRO A 123 -14.45 -12.87 -0.85
CA PRO A 123 -15.06 -14.05 -1.46
C PRO A 123 -14.42 -14.40 -2.81
N ASP A 124 -13.95 -13.39 -3.55
CA ASP A 124 -13.30 -13.54 -4.86
C ASP A 124 -12.10 -12.58 -5.02
N GLY A 125 -11.41 -12.67 -6.16
CA GLY A 125 -10.27 -11.82 -6.49
C GLY A 125 -10.64 -10.55 -7.25
N ALA A 126 -11.93 -10.21 -7.38
CA ALA A 126 -12.36 -9.01 -8.08
C ALA A 126 -11.92 -7.76 -7.32
N ARG A 127 -11.83 -6.60 -7.98
CA ARG A 127 -11.40 -5.36 -7.33
C ARG A 127 -12.47 -4.83 -6.37
N TYR A 128 -12.08 -4.56 -5.12
CA TYR A 128 -12.91 -3.91 -4.13
C TYR A 128 -12.43 -2.50 -3.84
N GLU A 129 -13.40 -1.63 -3.59
CA GLU A 129 -13.18 -0.28 -3.11
C GLU A 129 -13.49 -0.22 -1.63
N VAL A 130 -12.66 0.53 -0.89
CA VAL A 130 -12.86 0.80 0.53
C VAL A 130 -13.12 2.28 0.68
N ARG A 131 -14.20 2.62 1.36
CA ARG A 131 -14.57 4.02 1.63
C ARG A 131 -15.00 4.18 3.09
N PRO A 132 -14.68 5.30 3.73
CA PRO A 132 -15.24 5.61 5.03
C PRO A 132 -16.75 5.61 4.99
N VAL A 133 -17.37 5.09 6.06
CA VAL A 133 -18.79 5.34 6.28
C VAL A 133 -18.88 6.84 6.59
N ALA A 134 -19.41 7.63 5.65
CA ALA A 134 -19.70 9.02 5.95
C ALA A 134 -20.53 9.06 7.23
N PRO A 135 -20.21 9.92 8.22
CA PRO A 135 -21.12 10.13 9.33
C PRO A 135 -22.44 10.54 8.69
N SER A 136 -23.46 9.69 8.83
CA SER A 136 -24.81 10.09 8.47
C SER A 136 -25.14 11.23 9.42
N ILE A 137 -24.93 12.46 8.95
CA ILE A 137 -25.53 13.64 9.56
C ILE A 137 -27.03 13.44 9.31
N ARG A 138 -27.68 12.62 10.15
CA ARG A 138 -29.10 12.81 10.40
C ARG A 138 -29.14 14.21 11.00
N ALA A 139 -29.57 15.16 10.19
CA ALA A 139 -29.93 16.49 10.62
C ALA A 139 -30.86 16.34 11.84
N MET A 140 -30.29 16.48 13.04
CA MET A 140 -31.09 16.89 14.17
C MET A 140 -31.44 18.33 13.88
N GLY A 141 -32.67 18.54 13.42
CA GLY A 141 -33.24 19.87 13.34
C GLY A 141 -33.13 20.57 14.69
N PRO A 142 -33.07 21.91 14.72
CA PRO A 142 -33.08 22.65 15.96
C PRO A 142 -34.35 22.27 16.75
N LEU A 143 -34.16 21.91 18.02
CA LEU A 143 -35.24 21.82 19.01
C LEU A 143 -35.72 23.22 19.37
#